data_AF-A0A1Q7ZQM7-F1
#
_entry.id   AF-A0A1Q7ZQM7-F1
#
_cell.length_a   1.000
_cell.length_b   1.000
_cell.length_c   1.000
_cell.angle_alpha   90.00
_cell.angle_beta   90.00
_cell.angle_gamma   90.00
#
_symmetry.space_group_name_H-M   'P 1'
#
loop_
_entity.id
_entity.type
_entity.pdbx_description
1 polymer ?
#
loop_
_entity_poly.entity_id
_entity_poly.type
_entity_poly.pdbx_seq_one_letter_code
_entity_poly.pdbx_strand_id
1 'polypeptide(L)'
;MRTRENGSSGHSRRITQSVLTPILLVSGLVGAWIVASDRWLRAVAPSHANGLLAFAVLDLVLAVAVLVVPRLAYITALLLSMIQVAAMAGDALTFTPTGTLQAAFRAYLLGDMAFVALLGIQLAVVGITATAVAMPHGVRHGVHFEQARHLKSQR
;
A
#
# COMPACT_ATOMS: atom_id res chain seq x y z
N MET A 1 22.80 31.49 12.80
CA MET A 1 21.34 31.39 12.62
C MET A 1 21.07 30.23 11.65
N ARG A 2 20.74 29.04 12.14
CA ARG A 2 20.42 27.85 11.33
C ARG A 2 19.00 27.44 11.67
N THR A 3 18.06 27.60 10.74
CA THR A 3 16.70 27.09 10.92
C THR A 3 16.07 26.71 9.59
N ARG A 4 15.54 25.47 9.59
CA ARG A 4 14.40 24.97 8.78
C ARG A 4 14.61 24.68 7.29
N GLU A 5 15.12 23.49 7.00
CA GLU A 5 14.72 22.75 5.76
C GLU A 5 14.33 21.28 6.02
N ASN A 6 14.49 20.75 7.24
CA ASN A 6 14.07 19.38 7.59
C ASN A 6 12.58 19.21 7.95
N GLY A 7 11.78 20.30 7.95
CA GLY A 7 10.39 20.25 8.42
C GLY A 7 9.40 19.63 7.42
N SER A 8 9.60 19.86 6.12
CA SER A 8 8.63 19.51 5.08
C SER A 8 8.54 18.00 4.81
N SER A 9 9.69 17.33 4.63
CA SER A 9 9.73 15.88 4.33
C SER A 9 9.31 15.01 5.51
N GLY A 10 9.67 15.41 6.73
CA GLY A 10 9.26 14.72 7.96
C GLY A 10 7.75 14.84 8.22
N HIS A 11 7.16 15.99 7.91
CA HIS A 11 5.72 16.23 8.05
C HIS A 11 4.91 15.46 6.99
N SER A 12 5.31 15.54 5.72
CA SER A 12 4.67 14.79 4.63
C SER A 12 4.69 13.28 4.89
N ARG A 13 5.84 12.74 5.34
CA ARG A 13 5.94 11.33 5.71
C ARG A 13 4.96 10.93 6.80
N ARG A 14 4.83 11.73 7.87
CA ARG A 14 3.87 11.45 8.96
C ARG A 14 2.44 11.46 8.48
N ILE A 15 2.07 12.39 7.60
CA ILE A 15 0.74 12.41 6.98
C ILE A 15 0.51 11.12 6.19
N THR A 16 1.45 10.74 5.32
CA THR A 16 1.34 9.48 4.56
C THR A 16 1.19 8.27 5.48
N GLN A 17 1.95 8.18 6.57
CA GLN A 17 1.80 7.10 7.55
C GLN A 17 0.43 7.10 8.21
N SER A 18 -0.04 8.26 8.69
CA SER A 18 -1.33 8.40 9.37
C SER A 18 -2.51 8.11 8.47
N VAL A 19 -2.38 8.29 7.16
CA VAL A 19 -3.42 7.97 6.18
C VAL A 19 -3.31 6.51 5.72
N LEU A 20 -2.11 6.04 5.37
CA LEU A 20 -1.90 4.72 4.78
C LEU A 20 -2.15 3.59 5.78
N THR A 21 -1.74 3.77 7.05
CA THR A 21 -1.92 2.75 8.09
C THR A 21 -3.39 2.37 8.32
N PRO A 22 -4.31 3.30 8.60
CA PRO A 22 -5.71 2.94 8.80
C PRO A 22 -6.35 2.39 7.52
N ILE A 23 -5.98 2.88 6.33
CA ILE A 23 -6.48 2.34 5.06
C ILE A 23 -6.12 0.85 4.93
N LEU A 24 -4.85 0.49 5.16
CA LEU A 24 -4.39 -0.90 5.09
C LEU A 24 -5.04 -1.77 6.18
N LEU A 25 -5.22 -1.25 7.39
CA LEU A 25 -5.94 -1.98 8.45
C LEU A 25 -7.39 -2.26 8.07
N VAL A 26 -8.10 -1.25 7.58
CA VAL A 26 -9.49 -1.40 7.12
C VAL A 26 -9.56 -2.39 5.95
N SER A 27 -8.65 -2.30 4.98
CA SER A 27 -8.54 -3.25 3.88
C SER A 27 -8.40 -4.68 4.37
N GLY A 28 -7.44 -4.93 5.28
CA GLY A 28 -7.21 -6.24 5.86
C GLY A 28 -8.43 -6.79 6.60
N LEU A 29 -9.12 -5.94 7.38
CA LEU A 29 -10.32 -6.34 8.10
C LEU A 29 -11.49 -6.67 7.17
N VAL A 30 -11.71 -5.86 6.12
CA VAL A 30 -12.76 -6.09 5.13
C VAL A 30 -12.50 -7.38 4.35
N GLY A 31 -11.26 -7.61 3.89
CA GLY A 31 -10.88 -8.85 3.20
C GLY A 31 -11.10 -10.08 4.08
N ALA A 32 -10.67 -10.05 5.34
CA ALA A 32 -10.92 -11.14 6.28
C ALA A 32 -12.42 -11.36 6.54
N TRP A 33 -13.20 -10.27 6.63
CA TRP A 33 -14.64 -10.33 6.83
C TRP A 33 -15.37 -11.00 5.65
N ILE A 34 -15.02 -10.67 4.40
CA ILE A 34 -15.60 -11.31 3.20
C ILE A 34 -15.32 -12.81 3.24
N VAL A 35 -14.05 -13.20 3.47
CA VAL A 35 -13.68 -14.61 3.54
C VAL A 35 -14.39 -15.34 4.66
N ALA A 36 -14.67 -14.71 5.80
CA ALA A 36 -15.38 -15.33 6.91
C ALA A 36 -16.90 -15.45 6.64
N SER A 37 -17.52 -14.40 6.13
CA SER A 37 -18.97 -14.27 5.98
C SER A 37 -19.51 -14.96 4.73
N ASP A 38 -18.79 -14.96 3.63
CA ASP A 38 -19.29 -15.48 2.35
C ASP A 38 -18.98 -16.97 2.14
N ARG A 39 -19.91 -17.82 2.56
CA ARG A 39 -19.81 -19.27 2.39
C ARG A 39 -19.93 -19.70 0.93
N TRP A 40 -20.68 -18.96 0.11
CA TRP A 40 -20.85 -19.30 -1.29
C TRP A 40 -19.54 -19.11 -2.05
N LEU A 41 -18.86 -18.00 -1.80
CA LEU A 41 -17.54 -17.70 -2.37
C LEU A 41 -16.53 -18.81 -2.04
N ARG A 42 -16.49 -19.26 -0.78
CA ARG A 42 -15.61 -20.35 -0.34
C ARG A 42 -15.93 -21.68 -1.00
N ALA A 43 -17.19 -21.94 -1.34
CA ALA A 43 -17.61 -23.19 -1.98
C ALA A 43 -17.34 -23.16 -3.50
N VAL A 44 -17.63 -22.05 -4.16
CA VAL A 44 -17.59 -21.91 -5.62
C VAL A 44 -16.22 -21.51 -6.13
N ALA A 45 -15.49 -20.66 -5.39
CA ALA A 45 -14.16 -20.21 -5.77
C ALA A 45 -13.19 -20.25 -4.56
N PRO A 46 -12.82 -21.46 -4.07
CA PRO A 46 -11.95 -21.59 -2.89
C PRO A 46 -10.57 -20.93 -3.08
N SER A 47 -10.01 -21.01 -4.29
CA SER A 47 -8.73 -20.37 -4.63
C SER A 47 -8.82 -18.85 -4.52
N HIS A 48 -9.92 -18.25 -4.97
CA HIS A 48 -10.17 -16.82 -4.87
C HIS A 48 -10.33 -16.39 -3.41
N ALA A 49 -11.11 -17.13 -2.61
CA ALA A 49 -11.26 -16.84 -1.19
C ALA A 49 -9.92 -16.90 -0.43
N ASN A 50 -9.06 -17.88 -0.75
CA ASN A 50 -7.72 -17.97 -0.18
C ASN A 50 -6.80 -16.83 -0.64
N GLY A 51 -6.92 -16.40 -1.90
CA GLY A 51 -6.20 -15.23 -2.42
C GLY A 51 -6.60 -13.95 -1.67
N LEU A 52 -7.91 -13.74 -1.47
CA LEU A 52 -8.43 -12.59 -0.71
C LEU A 52 -7.94 -12.61 0.74
N LEU A 53 -7.87 -13.79 1.37
CA LEU A 53 -7.33 -13.93 2.72
C LEU A 53 -5.83 -13.59 2.77
N ALA A 54 -5.06 -14.05 1.79
CA ALA A 54 -3.64 -13.72 1.70
C ALA A 54 -3.43 -12.21 1.54
N PHE A 55 -4.25 -11.54 0.71
CA PHE A 55 -4.22 -10.09 0.56
C PHE A 55 -4.58 -9.36 1.86
N ALA A 56 -5.62 -9.83 2.55
CA ALA A 56 -5.99 -9.29 3.85
C ALA A 56 -4.84 -9.36 4.86
N VAL A 57 -4.15 -10.50 4.94
CA VAL A 57 -2.98 -10.67 5.82
C VAL A 57 -1.83 -9.75 5.41
N LEU A 58 -1.54 -9.66 4.10
CA LEU A 58 -0.49 -8.77 3.60
C LEU A 58 -0.76 -7.31 3.95
N ASP A 59 -2.00 -6.85 3.83
CA ASP A 59 -2.39 -5.48 4.17
C ASP A 59 -2.19 -5.18 5.66
N LEU A 60 -2.56 -6.12 6.54
CA LEU A 60 -2.31 -5.99 7.99
C LEU A 60 -0.82 -5.93 8.31
N VAL A 61 -0.02 -6.82 7.70
CA VAL A 61 1.45 -6.82 7.86
C VAL A 61 2.05 -5.50 7.37
N LEU A 62 1.56 -5.01 6.24
CA LEU A 62 2.03 -3.78 5.64
C LEU A 62 1.64 -2.54 6.47
N ALA A 63 0.46 -2.54 7.09
CA ALA A 63 0.06 -1.49 8.03
C ALA A 63 1.06 -1.38 9.19
N VAL A 64 1.48 -2.52 9.76
CA VAL A 64 2.53 -2.54 10.79
C VAL A 64 3.88 -2.09 10.21
N ALA A 65 4.25 -2.56 9.02
CA ALA A 65 5.51 -2.20 8.37
C ALA A 65 5.62 -0.69 8.08
N VAL A 66 4.52 -0.02 7.73
CA VAL A 66 4.45 1.43 7.52
C VAL A 66 4.83 2.21 8.79
N LEU A 67 4.57 1.65 9.97
CA LEU A 67 4.94 2.25 11.25
C LEU A 67 6.41 2.00 11.61
N VAL A 68 6.93 0.79 11.33
CA VAL A 68 8.27 0.36 11.76
C VAL A 68 9.36 0.76 10.76
N VAL A 69 9.17 0.45 9.47
CA VAL A 69 10.18 0.66 8.40
C VAL A 69 9.55 1.36 7.18
N PRO A 70 9.19 2.65 7.29
CA PRO A 70 8.22 3.29 6.39
C PRO A 70 8.72 3.39 4.95
N ARG A 71 10.02 3.61 4.75
CA ARG A 71 10.59 3.81 3.41
C ARG A 71 10.52 2.53 2.58
N LEU A 72 10.86 1.39 3.18
CA LEU A 72 10.75 0.09 2.52
C LEU A 72 9.27 -0.29 2.37
N ALA A 73 8.47 -0.04 3.42
CA ALA A 73 7.05 -0.32 3.42
C ALA A 73 6.30 0.40 2.29
N TYR A 74 6.65 1.63 1.92
CA TYR A 74 5.99 2.32 0.79
C TYR A 74 6.27 1.66 -0.57
N ILE A 75 7.52 1.23 -0.80
CA ILE A 75 7.88 0.53 -2.05
C ILE A 75 7.17 -0.82 -2.09
N THR A 76 7.22 -1.58 -1.00
CA THR A 76 6.52 -2.86 -0.89
C THR A 76 5.01 -2.68 -1.02
N ALA A 77 4.44 -1.64 -0.41
CA ALA A 77 3.02 -1.31 -0.49
C ALA A 77 2.59 -1.02 -1.92
N LEU A 78 3.38 -0.23 -2.65
CA LEU A 78 3.13 0.06 -4.05
C LEU A 78 3.12 -1.23 -4.89
N LEU A 79 4.15 -2.07 -4.75
CA LEU A 79 4.27 -3.31 -5.52
C LEU A 79 3.13 -4.29 -5.19
N LEU A 80 2.87 -4.52 -3.90
CA LEU A 80 1.84 -5.45 -3.47
C LEU A 80 0.45 -4.96 -3.85
N SER A 81 0.13 -3.69 -3.65
CA SER A 81 -1.18 -3.15 -4.05
C SER A 81 -1.39 -3.22 -5.56
N MET A 82 -0.36 -3.01 -6.39
CA MET A 82 -0.48 -3.24 -7.83
C MET A 82 -0.75 -4.71 -8.17
N ILE A 83 -0.08 -5.65 -7.50
CA ILE A 83 -0.34 -7.09 -7.68
C ILE A 83 -1.78 -7.43 -7.28
N GLN A 84 -2.26 -6.89 -6.15
CA GLN A 84 -3.62 -7.10 -5.67
C GLN A 84 -4.66 -6.52 -6.62
N VAL A 85 -4.46 -5.31 -7.14
CA VAL A 85 -5.31 -4.71 -8.18
C VAL A 85 -5.37 -5.59 -9.41
N ALA A 86 -4.20 -6.05 -9.90
CA ALA A 86 -4.13 -6.91 -11.08
C ALA A 86 -4.84 -8.25 -10.86
N ALA A 87 -4.69 -8.85 -9.67
CA ALA A 87 -5.36 -10.09 -9.31
C ALA A 87 -6.89 -9.91 -9.24
N MET A 88 -7.38 -8.89 -8.52
CA MET A 88 -8.81 -8.60 -8.43
C MET A 88 -9.43 -8.24 -9.77
N ALA A 89 -8.73 -7.46 -10.60
CA ALA A 89 -9.18 -7.16 -11.96
C ALA A 89 -9.19 -8.42 -12.84
N GLY A 90 -8.19 -9.29 -12.71
CA GLY A 90 -8.16 -10.59 -13.36
C GLY A 90 -9.35 -11.46 -12.94
N ASP A 91 -9.67 -11.50 -11.65
CA ASP A 91 -10.81 -12.24 -11.12
C ASP A 91 -12.14 -11.72 -11.69
N ALA A 92 -12.30 -10.40 -11.80
CA ALA A 92 -13.49 -9.79 -12.37
C ALA A 92 -13.60 -9.94 -13.90
N LEU A 93 -12.49 -10.09 -14.62
CA LEU A 93 -12.48 -10.05 -16.09
C LEU A 93 -12.32 -11.42 -16.75
N THR A 94 -11.50 -12.30 -16.17
CA THR A 94 -11.03 -13.53 -16.85
C THR A 94 -11.24 -14.80 -16.04
N PHE A 95 -11.41 -14.72 -14.72
CA PHE A 95 -11.58 -15.91 -13.89
C PHE A 95 -12.96 -16.56 -14.07
N THR A 96 -12.97 -17.89 -14.20
CA THR A 96 -14.19 -18.69 -14.33
C THR A 96 -14.13 -19.84 -13.32
N PRO A 97 -14.92 -19.78 -12.24
CA PRO A 97 -15.00 -20.87 -11.28
C PRO A 97 -15.66 -22.10 -11.90
N THR A 98 -15.17 -23.29 -11.57
CA THR A 98 -15.73 -24.56 -12.04
C THR A 98 -17.20 -24.68 -11.63
N GLY A 99 -18.06 -25.08 -12.57
CA GLY A 99 -19.48 -25.23 -12.30
C GLY A 99 -20.29 -23.92 -12.30
N THR A 100 -19.67 -22.79 -12.70
CA THR A 100 -20.36 -21.50 -12.87
C THR A 100 -20.01 -20.84 -14.20
N LEU A 101 -20.93 -20.00 -14.68
CA LEU A 101 -20.69 -19.16 -15.85
C LEU A 101 -19.83 -17.96 -15.46
N GLN A 102 -18.81 -17.65 -16.26
CA GLN A 102 -17.91 -16.50 -16.05
C GLN A 102 -18.68 -15.19 -15.84
N ALA A 103 -19.71 -14.94 -16.65
CA ALA A 103 -20.52 -13.72 -16.55
C ALA A 103 -21.29 -13.64 -15.21
N ALA A 104 -21.75 -14.78 -14.68
CA ALA A 104 -22.45 -14.82 -13.40
C ALA A 104 -21.49 -14.56 -12.23
N PHE A 105 -20.29 -15.15 -12.27
CA PHE A 105 -19.26 -14.88 -11.26
C PHE A 105 -18.79 -13.42 -11.29
N ARG A 106 -18.58 -12.85 -12.48
CA ARG A 106 -18.27 -11.42 -12.64
C ARG A 106 -19.38 -10.54 -12.08
N ALA A 107 -20.63 -10.82 -12.41
CA ALA A 107 -21.76 -10.04 -11.91
C ALA A 107 -21.87 -10.12 -10.39
N TYR A 108 -21.58 -11.29 -9.81
CA TYR A 108 -21.46 -11.47 -8.37
C TYR A 108 -20.34 -10.61 -7.77
N LEU A 109 -19.11 -10.68 -8.30
CA LEU A 109 -17.98 -9.89 -7.78
C LEU A 109 -18.21 -8.38 -7.89
N LEU A 110 -18.69 -7.90 -9.04
CA LEU A 110 -18.96 -6.49 -9.25
C LEU A 110 -20.23 -5.99 -8.53
N GLY A 111 -21.11 -6.91 -8.15
CA GLY A 111 -22.28 -6.64 -7.31
C GLY A 111 -21.95 -6.63 -5.82
N ASP A 112 -20.83 -7.24 -5.41
CA ASP A 112 -20.37 -7.21 -4.03
C ASP A 112 -19.67 -5.88 -3.71
N MET A 113 -20.36 -5.06 -2.92
CA MET A 113 -19.83 -3.77 -2.47
C MET A 113 -18.53 -3.90 -1.69
N ALA A 114 -18.32 -5.02 -0.98
CA ALA A 114 -17.11 -5.23 -0.20
C ALA A 114 -15.91 -5.50 -1.12
N PHE A 115 -16.08 -6.34 -2.15
CA PHE A 115 -15.08 -6.55 -3.20
C PHE A 115 -14.74 -5.26 -3.95
N VAL A 116 -15.75 -4.50 -4.38
CA VAL A 116 -15.54 -3.21 -5.09
C VAL A 116 -14.83 -2.19 -4.19
N ALA A 117 -15.18 -2.14 -2.91
CA ALA A 117 -14.49 -1.30 -1.94
C ALA A 117 -13.02 -1.68 -1.77
N LEU A 118 -12.70 -2.98 -1.68
CA LEU A 118 -11.31 -3.46 -1.60
C LEU A 118 -10.50 -3.07 -2.84
N LEU A 119 -11.07 -3.24 -4.03
CA LEU A 119 -10.43 -2.81 -5.28
C LEU A 119 -10.15 -1.30 -5.26
N GLY A 120 -11.12 -0.50 -4.82
CA GLY A 120 -10.98 0.94 -4.67
C GLY A 120 -9.89 1.33 -3.65
N ILE A 121 -9.82 0.62 -2.51
CA ILE A 121 -8.79 0.83 -1.49
C ILE A 121 -7.41 0.53 -2.06
N GLN A 122 -7.22 -0.57 -2.78
CA GLN A 122 -5.91 -0.90 -3.34
C GLN A 122 -5.47 0.12 -4.40
N LEU A 123 -6.39 0.63 -5.23
CA LEU A 123 -6.08 1.74 -6.13
C LEU A 123 -5.66 3.02 -5.37
N ALA A 124 -6.33 3.33 -4.25
CA ALA A 124 -5.94 4.45 -3.40
C ALA A 124 -4.55 4.25 -2.78
N VAL A 125 -4.25 3.03 -2.30
CA VAL A 125 -2.92 2.66 -1.77
C VAL A 125 -1.84 2.83 -2.85
N VAL A 126 -2.08 2.37 -4.09
CA VAL A 126 -1.17 2.58 -5.23
C VAL A 126 -0.90 4.08 -5.42
N GLY A 127 -1.94 4.91 -5.46
CA GLY A 127 -1.78 6.37 -5.65
C GLY A 127 -0.99 7.05 -4.52
N ILE A 128 -1.31 6.73 -3.26
CA ILE A 128 -0.63 7.29 -2.08
C ILE A 128 0.84 6.84 -2.04
N THR A 129 1.12 5.58 -2.33
CA THR A 129 2.47 5.03 -2.25
C THR A 129 3.33 5.44 -3.44
N ALA A 130 2.75 5.53 -4.64
CA ALA A 130 3.43 6.06 -5.82
C ALA A 130 3.88 7.52 -5.61
N THR A 131 3.00 8.36 -5.05
CA THR A 131 3.36 9.76 -4.72
C THR A 131 4.45 9.81 -3.64
N ALA A 132 4.38 8.97 -2.61
CA ALA A 132 5.38 8.89 -1.55
C ALA A 132 6.76 8.41 -2.06
N VAL A 133 6.79 7.51 -3.04
CA VAL A 133 8.03 7.00 -3.67
C VAL A 133 8.61 8.01 -4.66
N ALA A 134 7.76 8.69 -5.44
CA ALA A 134 8.17 9.66 -6.46
C ALA A 134 8.73 10.96 -5.86
N MET A 135 8.46 11.28 -4.59
CA MET A 135 9.02 12.46 -3.94
C MET A 135 10.56 12.39 -3.88
N PRO A 136 11.28 13.39 -4.41
CA PRO A 136 12.74 13.40 -4.42
C PRO A 136 13.25 13.50 -2.98
N HIS A 137 13.84 12.40 -2.51
CA HIS A 137 14.61 12.41 -1.28
C HIS A 137 15.95 13.04 -1.60
N GLY A 138 16.11 14.34 -1.30
CA GLY A 138 17.32 15.11 -1.57
C GLY A 138 18.59 14.31 -1.23
N VAL A 139 19.34 13.95 -2.27
CA VAL A 139 20.63 13.28 -2.16
C VAL A 139 21.58 14.28 -1.49
N ARG A 140 21.76 14.15 -0.18
CA ARG A 140 22.84 14.83 0.55
C ARG A 140 24.17 14.17 0.16
N HIS A 141 24.74 14.56 -0.97
CA HIS A 141 26.20 14.60 -1.09
C HIS A 141 26.67 15.85 -0.34
N GLY A 142 26.75 15.73 0.99
CA GLY A 142 27.44 16.71 1.80
C GLY A 142 28.94 16.56 1.56
N VAL A 143 29.43 17.13 0.46
CA VAL A 143 30.87 17.37 0.29
C VAL A 143 31.23 18.38 1.38
N HIS A 144 31.89 17.87 2.42
CA HIS A 144 32.35 18.64 3.56
C HIS A 144 33.53 19.50 3.08
N PHE A 145 33.27 20.69 2.54
CA PHE A 145 34.32 21.68 2.38
C PHE A 145 34.67 22.22 3.76
N GLU A 146 35.80 21.77 4.28
CA GLU A 146 36.42 22.28 5.48
C GLU A 146 36.91 23.71 5.21
N GLN A 147 36.05 24.69 5.49
CA GLN A 147 36.37 26.10 5.34
C GLN A 147 37.10 26.62 6.59
N ALA A 148 38.43 26.61 6.48
CA ALA A 148 39.42 27.54 7.03
C ALA A 148 39.49 27.80 8.56
N ARG A 149 40.69 27.55 9.13
CA ARG A 149 41.26 28.47 10.14
C ARG A 149 42.44 29.22 9.56
N HIS A 150 42.19 30.47 9.20
CA HIS A 150 43.19 31.52 9.13
C HIS A 150 43.85 31.64 10.52
N LEU A 151 45.11 31.19 10.64
CA LEU A 151 45.94 31.51 11.79
C LEU A 151 46.38 32.98 11.67
N LYS A 152 45.87 33.79 12.60
CA LYS A 152 46.32 35.16 12.84
C LYS A 152 47.81 35.12 13.23
N SER A 153 48.60 35.92 12.52
CA SER A 153 49.90 36.44 12.92
C SER A 153 49.91 36.84 14.40
N GLN A 154 50.85 36.28 15.16
CA GLN A 154 51.42 36.95 16.32
C GLN A 154 52.88 37.28 16.00
N ARG A 155 53.27 38.46 16.48
CA ARG A 155 54.55 39.14 16.35
C ARG A 155 55.77 38.26 16.61
#